data_AF-A0A0R3RT89-F1
#
_entry.id   AF-A0A0R3RT89-F1
#
_cell.length_a   1.000
_cell.length_b   1.000
_cell.length_c   1.000
_cell.angle_alpha   90.00
_cell.angle_beta   90.00
_cell.angle_gamma   90.00
#
_symmetry.space_group_name_H-M   'P 1'
#
loop_
_entity.id
_entity.type
_entity.pdbx_description
1 polymer ?
#
loop_
_entity_poly.entity_id
_entity_poly.type
_entity_poly.pdbx_seq_one_letter_code
_entity_poly.pdbx_strand_id
1 'polypeptide(L)'
;MKSKVLHAGANIVNELIDKAKQKGVEIHLPVDFVIADDFKENAQFKTADLKSGIPDGWMGLDIGPETAKQFAEVVGRAKTVVWNGPAGVFEWENFSKGTKAVMDAVVDVTSKGAVTIIGGGDTATCCKKWKTGDKVSHVSTGGGASLELLEGKVLPGVDALSPA
;
A
#
# COMPACT_ATOMS: atom_id res chain seq x y z
N MET A 1 21.24 -0.69 -7.43
CA MET A 1 20.17 -0.72 -6.41
C MET A 1 19.85 -2.19 -6.05
N LYS A 2 19.55 -2.51 -4.78
CA LYS A 2 19.14 -3.86 -4.31
C LYS A 2 17.63 -4.03 -4.11
N SER A 3 16.83 -2.98 -4.30
CA SER A 3 15.37 -3.04 -4.15
C SER A 3 14.76 -4.15 -4.98
N LYS A 4 13.70 -4.77 -4.44
CA LYS A 4 12.97 -5.84 -5.12
C LYS A 4 12.30 -5.32 -6.39
N VAL A 5 12.55 -5.98 -7.51
CA VAL A 5 11.86 -5.74 -8.79
C VAL A 5 11.31 -7.06 -9.31
N LEU A 6 10.02 -7.09 -9.62
CA LEU A 6 9.39 -8.25 -10.24
C LEU A 6 9.55 -8.15 -11.77
N HIS A 7 10.58 -8.81 -12.29
CA HIS A 7 10.95 -8.74 -13.72
C HIS A 7 9.81 -9.17 -14.66
N ALA A 8 9.04 -10.21 -14.31
CA ALA A 8 7.90 -10.63 -15.12
C ALA A 8 6.81 -9.55 -15.23
N GLY A 9 6.62 -8.74 -14.18
CA GLY A 9 5.64 -7.66 -14.16
C GLY A 9 6.09 -6.40 -14.90
N ALA A 10 7.40 -6.19 -15.06
CA ALA A 10 7.94 -4.99 -15.70
C ALA A 10 7.45 -4.82 -17.16
N ASN A 11 7.24 -5.94 -17.86
CA ASN A 11 6.84 -5.95 -19.27
C ASN A 11 5.44 -5.37 -19.52
N ILE A 12 4.55 -5.38 -18.52
CA ILE A 12 3.17 -4.91 -18.66
C ILE A 12 2.93 -3.51 -18.07
N VAL A 13 3.95 -2.89 -17.45
CA VAL A 13 3.80 -1.62 -16.74
C VAL A 13 3.31 -0.50 -17.66
N ASN A 14 3.94 -0.33 -18.83
CA ASN A 14 3.58 0.75 -19.77
C ASN A 14 2.14 0.58 -20.27
N GLU A 15 1.71 -0.65 -20.56
CA GLU A 15 0.33 -0.95 -20.96
C GLU A 15 -0.67 -0.56 -19.86
N LEU A 16 -0.36 -0.87 -18.59
CA LEU A 16 -1.22 -0.50 -17.47
C LEU A 16 -1.31 1.01 -17.26
N ILE A 17 -0.18 1.73 -17.36
CA ILE A 17 -0.15 3.19 -17.28
C ILE A 17 -1.01 3.81 -18.39
N ASP A 18 -0.89 3.33 -19.61
CA ASP A 18 -1.66 3.87 -20.74
C ASP A 18 -3.15 3.56 -20.62
N LYS A 19 -3.50 2.35 -20.17
CA LYS A 19 -4.89 1.97 -19.87
C LYS A 19 -5.50 2.83 -18.76
N ALA A 20 -4.73 3.15 -17.72
CA ALA A 20 -5.16 4.03 -16.64
C ALA A 20 -5.46 5.44 -17.17
N LYS A 21 -4.56 6.01 -18.00
CA LYS A 21 -4.78 7.30 -18.66
C LYS A 21 -6.05 7.29 -19.53
N GLN A 22 -6.24 6.26 -20.34
CA GLN A 22 -7.44 6.12 -21.20
C GLN A 22 -8.74 6.08 -20.38
N LYS A 23 -8.70 5.54 -19.15
CA LYS A 23 -9.83 5.48 -18.23
C LYS A 23 -9.95 6.69 -17.30
N GLY A 24 -9.08 7.68 -17.42
CA GLY A 24 -9.04 8.83 -16.51
C GLY A 24 -8.67 8.43 -15.06
N VAL A 25 -7.97 7.32 -14.88
CA VAL A 25 -7.47 6.86 -13.58
C VAL A 25 -6.10 7.45 -13.35
N GLU A 26 -5.96 8.24 -12.28
CA GLU A 26 -4.69 8.78 -11.85
C GLU A 26 -3.91 7.74 -11.04
N ILE A 27 -2.65 7.49 -11.42
CA ILE A 27 -1.74 6.59 -10.70
C ILE A 27 -0.72 7.45 -9.96
N HIS A 28 -0.75 7.38 -8.64
CA HIS A 28 0.22 8.04 -7.77
C HIS A 28 1.35 7.07 -7.41
N LEU A 29 2.59 7.44 -7.74
CA LEU A 29 3.79 6.67 -7.41
C LEU A 29 4.66 7.44 -6.40
N PRO A 30 5.47 6.75 -5.59
CA PRO A 30 6.42 7.39 -4.70
C PRO A 30 7.43 8.28 -5.42
N VAL A 31 7.75 9.41 -4.80
CA VAL A 31 8.77 10.37 -5.28
C VAL A 31 10.03 10.39 -4.40
N ASP A 32 9.95 9.78 -3.22
CA ASP A 32 11.04 9.61 -2.27
C ASP A 32 10.85 8.35 -1.42
N PHE A 33 11.95 7.90 -0.81
CA PHE A 33 12.07 6.60 -0.18
C PHE A 33 12.90 6.69 1.09
N VAL A 34 12.57 5.88 2.09
CA VAL A 34 13.52 5.51 3.15
C VAL A 34 14.28 4.28 2.67
N ILE A 35 15.60 4.43 2.57
CA ILE A 35 16.49 3.40 2.04
C ILE A 35 17.41 2.85 3.14
N ALA A 36 17.78 1.58 3.01
CA ALA A 36 18.71 0.90 3.92
C ALA A 36 19.83 0.18 3.17
N ASP A 37 20.97 -0.04 3.83
CA ASP A 37 22.12 -0.77 3.29
C ASP A 37 21.98 -2.30 3.35
N ASP A 38 21.03 -2.78 4.16
CA ASP A 38 20.75 -4.19 4.41
C ASP A 38 19.26 -4.44 4.76
N PHE A 39 18.78 -5.66 4.58
CA PHE A 39 17.39 -6.04 4.92
C PHE A 39 17.31 -6.53 6.37
N LYS A 40 17.39 -5.60 7.32
CA LYS A 40 17.23 -5.87 8.76
C LYS A 40 16.75 -4.63 9.51
N GLU A 41 16.13 -4.85 10.68
CA GLU A 41 15.57 -3.79 11.52
C GLU A 41 16.57 -2.66 11.87
N ASN A 42 17.82 -3.05 12.18
CA ASN A 42 18.89 -2.14 12.63
C ASN A 42 19.89 -1.78 11.51
N ALA A 43 19.46 -1.82 10.25
CA ALA A 43 20.27 -1.37 9.12
C ALA A 43 20.56 0.14 9.19
N GLN A 44 21.66 0.58 8.58
CA GLN A 44 21.88 2.01 8.39
C GLN A 44 20.86 2.50 7.37
N PHE A 45 20.15 3.58 7.71
CA PHE A 45 19.10 4.12 6.83
C PHE A 45 19.29 5.62 6.56
N LYS A 46 18.80 6.04 5.40
CA LYS A 46 18.74 7.45 4.97
C LYS A 46 17.57 7.64 4.01
N THR A 47 17.33 8.86 3.56
CA THR A 47 16.36 9.14 2.51
C THR A 47 17.03 9.21 1.14
N ALA A 48 16.29 8.86 0.10
CA ALA A 48 16.65 9.10 -1.29
C ALA A 48 15.41 9.56 -2.06
N ASP A 49 15.59 10.44 -3.04
CA ASP A 49 14.52 10.88 -3.92
C ASP A 49 14.60 10.19 -5.29
N LEU A 50 13.51 10.23 -6.05
CA LEU A 50 13.41 9.61 -7.37
C LEU A 50 14.39 10.20 -8.39
N LYS A 51 14.75 11.49 -8.27
CA LYS A 51 15.65 12.17 -9.22
C LYS A 51 17.10 11.71 -9.01
N SER A 52 17.52 11.60 -7.77
CA SER A 52 18.85 11.15 -7.35
C SER A 52 18.99 9.62 -7.44
N GLY A 53 17.88 8.90 -7.30
CA GLY A 53 17.83 7.44 -7.33
C GLY A 53 18.34 6.79 -6.04
N ILE A 54 18.21 5.47 -5.96
CA ILE A 54 18.72 4.69 -4.83
C ILE A 54 20.13 4.18 -5.18
N PRO A 55 21.16 4.50 -4.37
CA PRO A 55 22.53 4.08 -4.64
C PRO A 55 22.71 2.55 -4.70
N ASP A 56 23.78 2.10 -5.34
CA ASP A 56 24.18 0.70 -5.31
C ASP A 56 24.48 0.23 -3.89
N GLY A 57 24.10 -1.00 -3.59
CA GLY A 57 24.18 -1.55 -2.23
C GLY A 57 22.97 -1.23 -1.34
N TRP A 58 22.15 -0.23 -1.69
CA TRP A 58 20.98 0.20 -0.92
C TRP A 58 19.65 -0.30 -1.52
N MET A 59 18.61 -0.36 -0.69
CA MET A 59 17.24 -0.74 -1.08
C MET A 59 16.21 0.16 -0.40
N GLY A 60 15.09 0.43 -1.08
CA GLY A 60 13.95 1.12 -0.49
C GLY A 60 13.13 0.16 0.37
N LEU A 61 12.90 0.54 1.64
CA LEU A 61 12.16 -0.27 2.61
C LEU A 61 10.91 0.43 3.15
N ASP A 62 10.75 1.73 2.90
CA ASP A 62 9.53 2.48 3.18
C ASP A 62 9.41 3.65 2.20
N ILE A 63 8.22 4.21 2.06
CA ILE A 63 8.04 5.48 1.34
C ILE A 63 8.65 6.64 2.13
N GLY A 64 9.17 7.64 1.43
CA GLY A 64 9.73 8.82 2.05
C GLY A 64 8.65 9.80 2.55
N PRO A 65 9.07 10.83 3.31
CA PRO A 65 8.15 11.80 3.91
C PRO A 65 7.31 12.59 2.89
N GLU A 66 7.85 12.92 1.72
CA GLU A 66 7.11 13.66 0.70
C GLU A 66 6.03 12.79 0.06
N THR A 67 6.36 11.53 -0.23
CA THR A 67 5.39 10.54 -0.71
C THR A 67 4.29 10.29 0.31
N ALA A 68 4.64 10.15 1.59
CA ALA A 68 3.66 9.95 2.65
C ALA A 68 2.65 11.10 2.73
N LYS A 69 3.12 12.35 2.57
CA LYS A 69 2.26 13.53 2.48
C LYS A 69 1.35 13.48 1.25
N GLN A 70 1.90 13.20 0.07
CA GLN A 70 1.11 13.12 -1.16
C GLN A 70 0.04 12.03 -1.08
N PHE A 71 0.38 10.86 -0.55
CA PHE A 71 -0.56 9.77 -0.39
C PHE A 71 -1.66 10.10 0.64
N ALA A 72 -1.32 10.78 1.74
CA ALA A 72 -2.32 11.27 2.69
C ALA A 72 -3.30 12.27 2.04
N GLU A 73 -2.81 13.16 1.17
CA GLU A 73 -3.68 14.08 0.40
C GLU A 73 -4.60 13.34 -0.58
N VAL A 74 -4.09 12.31 -1.26
CA VAL A 74 -4.88 11.46 -2.18
C VAL A 74 -5.97 10.73 -1.41
N VAL A 75 -5.61 10.05 -0.32
CA VAL A 75 -6.57 9.36 0.56
C VAL A 75 -7.61 10.35 1.10
N GLY A 76 -7.19 11.54 1.50
CA GLY A 76 -8.04 12.62 2.01
C GLY A 76 -9.18 13.04 1.09
N ARG A 77 -9.05 12.83 -0.23
CA ARG A 77 -10.09 13.15 -1.23
C ARG A 77 -11.05 12.00 -1.48
N ALA A 78 -10.73 10.79 -1.05
CA ALA A 78 -11.49 9.59 -1.36
C ALA A 78 -12.80 9.50 -0.55
N LYS A 79 -13.85 8.96 -1.18
CA LYS A 79 -15.11 8.57 -0.51
C LYS A 79 -15.17 7.08 -0.20
N THR A 80 -14.41 6.29 -0.95
CA THR A 80 -14.20 4.87 -0.73
C THR A 80 -12.72 4.57 -0.87
N VAL A 81 -12.14 3.87 0.09
CA VAL A 81 -10.75 3.43 0.08
C VAL A 81 -10.73 1.92 0.20
N VAL A 82 -10.02 1.26 -0.71
CA VAL A 82 -9.60 -0.13 -0.55
C VAL A 82 -8.09 -0.12 -0.43
N TRP A 83 -7.56 -0.61 0.69
CA TRP A 83 -6.12 -0.65 0.93
C TRP A 83 -5.64 -2.08 1.15
N ASN A 84 -4.75 -2.53 0.27
CA ASN A 84 -4.09 -3.84 0.33
C ASN A 84 -2.59 -3.68 0.09
N GLY A 85 -1.78 -4.07 1.07
CA GLY A 85 -0.32 -3.95 1.06
C GLY A 85 0.19 -2.72 1.83
N PRO A 86 1.01 -2.92 2.88
CA PRO A 86 1.72 -1.83 3.55
C PRO A 86 2.61 -1.02 2.59
N ALA A 87 2.90 0.24 2.94
CA ALA A 87 3.76 1.12 2.12
C ALA A 87 5.27 0.86 2.33
N GLY A 88 5.62 0.06 3.34
CA GLY A 88 6.98 -0.28 3.72
C GLY A 88 7.03 -1.51 4.61
N VAL A 89 8.23 -1.88 5.07
CA VAL A 89 8.49 -2.98 6.02
C VAL A 89 8.08 -2.54 7.42
N PHE A 90 6.76 -2.44 7.62
CA PHE A 90 6.15 -1.82 8.79
C PHE A 90 6.43 -2.55 10.10
N GLU A 91 6.90 -3.78 10.05
CA GLU A 91 7.34 -4.59 11.17
C GLU A 91 8.46 -3.88 11.95
N TRP A 92 9.34 -3.18 11.25
CA TRP A 92 10.50 -2.49 11.80
C TRP A 92 10.24 -0.99 11.98
N GLU A 93 10.53 -0.45 13.16
CA GLU A 93 10.15 0.92 13.51
C GLU A 93 10.73 1.96 12.52
N ASN A 94 11.99 1.76 12.10
CA ASN A 94 12.70 2.61 11.13
C ASN A 94 12.03 2.69 9.75
N PHE A 95 11.21 1.70 9.39
CA PHE A 95 10.62 1.52 8.05
C PHE A 95 9.09 1.41 8.10
N SER A 96 8.49 1.95 9.17
CA SER A 96 7.04 1.86 9.42
C SER A 96 6.30 3.18 9.27
N LYS A 97 7.02 4.29 9.12
CA LYS A 97 6.47 5.65 9.17
C LYS A 97 5.55 5.95 7.99
N GLY A 98 5.92 5.52 6.79
CA GLY A 98 5.09 5.67 5.60
C GLY A 98 3.79 4.89 5.71
N THR A 99 3.86 3.62 6.12
CA THR A 99 2.66 2.81 6.38
C THR A 99 1.78 3.43 7.46
N LYS A 100 2.37 3.95 8.54
CA LYS A 100 1.63 4.64 9.60
C LYS A 100 0.93 5.91 9.10
N ALA A 101 1.60 6.71 8.27
CA ALA A 101 1.01 7.92 7.69
C ALA A 101 -0.20 7.60 6.80
N VAL A 102 -0.12 6.54 5.98
CA VAL A 102 -1.26 6.07 5.17
C VAL A 102 -2.39 5.57 6.08
N MET A 103 -2.09 4.78 7.12
CA MET A 103 -3.09 4.32 8.09
C MET A 103 -3.81 5.50 8.77
N ASP A 104 -3.08 6.53 9.19
CA ASP A 104 -3.66 7.70 9.83
C ASP A 104 -4.58 8.46 8.89
N ALA A 105 -4.19 8.62 7.62
CA ALA A 105 -5.05 9.24 6.60
C ALA A 105 -6.33 8.41 6.37
N VAL A 106 -6.23 7.08 6.32
CA VAL A 106 -7.37 6.18 6.14
C VAL A 106 -8.34 6.28 7.34
N VAL A 107 -7.82 6.27 8.57
CA VAL A 107 -8.64 6.44 9.78
C VAL A 107 -9.31 7.81 9.80
N ASP A 108 -8.59 8.87 9.44
CA ASP A 108 -9.13 10.23 9.38
C ASP A 108 -10.31 10.32 8.40
N VAL A 109 -10.17 9.83 7.17
CA VAL A 109 -11.30 9.86 6.21
C VAL A 109 -12.46 8.97 6.61
N THR A 110 -12.19 7.85 7.31
CA THR A 110 -13.27 7.01 7.87
C THR A 110 -14.09 7.80 8.88
N SER A 111 -13.42 8.54 9.78
CA SER A 111 -14.10 9.39 10.77
C SER A 111 -14.95 10.49 10.13
N LYS A 112 -14.63 10.88 8.89
CA LYS A 112 -15.36 11.84 8.06
C LYS A 112 -16.44 11.20 7.17
N GLY A 113 -16.70 9.89 7.34
CA GLY A 113 -17.77 9.17 6.67
C GLY A 113 -17.39 8.47 5.37
N ALA A 114 -16.10 8.38 5.02
CA ALA A 114 -15.67 7.54 3.90
C ALA A 114 -15.77 6.05 4.25
N VAL A 115 -16.08 5.21 3.24
CA VAL A 115 -16.02 3.75 3.38
C VAL A 115 -14.57 3.31 3.24
N THR A 116 -14.02 2.61 4.24
CA THR A 116 -12.62 2.15 4.23
C THR A 116 -12.53 0.65 4.45
N ILE A 117 -11.92 -0.03 3.49
CA ILE A 117 -11.76 -1.48 3.46
C ILE A 117 -10.28 -1.81 3.50
N ILE A 118 -9.85 -2.45 4.58
CA ILE A 118 -8.50 -2.99 4.72
C ILE A 118 -8.53 -4.44 4.23
N GLY A 119 -7.69 -4.77 3.26
CA GLY A 119 -7.58 -6.10 2.68
C GLY A 119 -6.17 -6.67 2.82
N GLY A 120 -6.08 -7.92 3.28
CA GLY A 120 -4.81 -8.65 3.36
C GLY A 120 -4.29 -8.83 4.77
N GLY A 121 -3.63 -9.97 5.02
CA GLY A 121 -3.15 -10.35 6.34
C GLY A 121 -2.15 -9.35 6.92
N ASP A 122 -1.24 -8.83 6.09
CA ASP A 122 -0.22 -7.87 6.53
C ASP A 122 -0.86 -6.51 6.84
N THR A 123 -1.73 -5.99 5.98
CA THR A 123 -2.42 -4.72 6.23
C THR A 123 -3.40 -4.82 7.41
N ALA A 124 -4.05 -5.97 7.62
CA ALA A 124 -4.82 -6.25 8.83
C ALA A 124 -3.93 -6.29 10.08
N THR A 125 -2.68 -6.75 9.96
CA THR A 125 -1.68 -6.73 11.04
C THR A 125 -1.24 -5.30 11.36
N CYS A 126 -1.16 -4.41 10.38
CA CYS A 126 -1.00 -2.97 10.62
C CYS A 126 -2.11 -2.40 11.53
N CYS A 127 -3.37 -2.75 11.26
CA CYS A 127 -4.49 -2.32 12.11
C CYS A 127 -4.35 -2.82 13.56
N LYS A 128 -3.86 -4.05 13.75
CA LYS A 128 -3.57 -4.59 15.08
C LYS A 128 -2.43 -3.84 15.76
N LYS A 129 -1.31 -3.61 15.06
CA LYS A 129 -0.13 -2.90 15.58
C LYS A 129 -0.50 -1.52 16.12
N TRP A 130 -1.33 -0.76 15.40
CA TRP A 130 -1.71 0.61 15.78
C TRP A 130 -3.10 0.74 16.39
N LYS A 131 -3.78 -0.37 16.71
CA LYS A 131 -5.12 -0.39 17.33
C LYS A 131 -6.12 0.49 16.57
N THR A 132 -6.25 0.24 15.27
CA THR A 132 -7.15 0.97 14.37
C THR A 132 -8.21 0.07 13.73
N GLY A 133 -8.31 -1.21 14.13
CA GLY A 133 -9.26 -2.16 13.54
C GLY A 133 -10.73 -1.77 13.73
N ASP A 134 -11.05 -1.04 14.81
CA ASP A 134 -12.36 -0.47 15.12
C ASP A 134 -12.56 0.95 14.55
N LYS A 135 -11.55 1.49 13.85
CA LYS A 135 -11.54 2.85 13.28
C LYS A 135 -11.62 2.87 11.76
N VAL A 136 -11.81 1.71 11.14
CA VAL A 136 -12.00 1.52 9.69
C VAL A 136 -13.33 0.80 9.46
N SER A 137 -13.91 0.91 8.26
CA SER A 137 -15.24 0.33 8.02
C SER A 137 -15.22 -1.21 7.98
N HIS A 138 -14.16 -1.80 7.43
CA HIS A 138 -14.01 -3.26 7.36
C HIS A 138 -12.55 -3.69 7.35
N VAL A 139 -12.24 -4.79 8.05
CA VAL A 139 -10.93 -5.46 8.00
C VAL A 139 -11.14 -6.88 7.47
N SER A 140 -10.69 -7.11 6.24
CA SER A 140 -10.70 -8.42 5.59
C SER A 140 -9.37 -9.15 5.81
N THR A 141 -9.46 -10.41 6.20
CA THR A 141 -8.30 -11.33 6.25
C THR A 141 -7.95 -11.90 4.86
N GLY A 142 -8.86 -11.80 3.89
CA GLY A 142 -8.71 -12.41 2.57
C GLY A 142 -7.95 -11.52 1.59
N GLY A 143 -6.62 -11.40 1.71
CA GLY A 143 -5.82 -10.53 0.83
C GLY A 143 -6.03 -10.76 -0.67
N GLY A 144 -5.59 -11.92 -1.17
CA GLY A 144 -5.77 -12.29 -2.58
C GLY A 144 -7.24 -12.46 -2.96
N ALA A 145 -8.04 -13.10 -2.11
CA ALA A 145 -9.46 -13.32 -2.36
C ALA A 145 -10.26 -12.01 -2.49
N SER A 146 -9.96 -10.99 -1.68
CA SER A 146 -10.60 -9.67 -1.79
C SER A 146 -10.19 -8.95 -3.07
N LEU A 147 -8.95 -9.13 -3.56
CA LEU A 147 -8.56 -8.56 -4.86
C LEU A 147 -9.23 -9.30 -6.02
N GLU A 148 -9.29 -10.63 -6.00
CA GLU A 148 -10.01 -11.40 -7.03
C GLU A 148 -11.50 -11.05 -7.08
N LEU A 149 -12.11 -10.80 -5.92
CA LEU A 149 -13.48 -10.29 -5.84
C LEU A 149 -13.62 -8.92 -6.52
N LEU A 150 -12.66 -8.01 -6.29
CA LEU A 150 -12.64 -6.68 -6.92
C LEU A 150 -12.30 -6.72 -8.40
N GLU A 151 -11.58 -7.73 -8.86
CA GLU A 151 -11.39 -8.04 -10.28
C GLU A 151 -12.69 -8.50 -10.97
N GLY A 152 -13.75 -8.76 -10.19
CA GLY A 152 -15.06 -9.20 -10.68
C GLY A 152 -15.13 -10.70 -10.92
N LYS A 153 -14.19 -11.49 -10.35
CA LYS A 153 -14.21 -12.95 -10.46
C LYS A 153 -15.27 -13.54 -9.54
N VAL A 154 -15.83 -14.66 -9.98
CA VAL A 154 -16.61 -15.54 -9.12
C VAL A 154 -15.61 -16.34 -8.27
N LEU A 155 -15.66 -16.13 -6.95
CA LEU A 155 -14.80 -16.88 -6.04
C LEU A 155 -15.33 -18.32 -5.91
N PRO A 156 -14.52 -19.37 -6.19
CA PRO A 156 -15.01 -20.75 -6.21
C PRO A 156 -15.67 -21.20 -4.89
N GLY A 157 -15.14 -20.74 -3.75
CA GLY A 157 -15.72 -21.05 -2.44
C GLY A 157 -17.04 -20.34 -2.15
N VAL A 158 -17.30 -19.18 -2.78
CA VAL A 158 -18.57 -18.45 -2.64
C VAL A 158 -19.63 -19.07 -3.56
N ASP A 159 -19.23 -19.45 -4.79
CA ASP A 159 -20.11 -20.11 -5.76
C ASP A 159 -20.66 -21.46 -5.26
N ALA A 160 -19.86 -22.17 -4.47
CA ALA A 160 -20.26 -23.45 -3.88
C ALA A 160 -21.28 -23.33 -2.74
N LEU A 161 -21.62 -22.12 -2.28
CA LEU A 161 -22.61 -21.93 -1.22
C LEU A 161 -24.03 -22.17 -1.75
N SER A 162 -24.92 -22.68 -0.90
CA SER A 162 -26.34 -22.73 -1.23
C SER A 162 -26.90 -21.31 -1.40
N PRO A 163 -27.90 -21.10 -2.29
CA PRO A 163 -28.57 -19.81 -2.41
C PRO A 163 -29.12 -19.34 -1.06
N ALA A 164 -29.03 -18.03 -0.83
CA ALA A 164 -29.61 -17.38 0.35
C ALA A 164 -31.15 -17.33 0.29
#